data_AF-A0AAD7FF04-F1
#
_entry.id   AF-A0AAD7FF04-F1
#
_cell.length_a   1.000
_cell.length_b   1.000
_cell.length_c   1.000
_cell.angle_alpha   90.00
_cell.angle_beta   90.00
_cell.angle_gamma   90.00
#
_symmetry.space_group_name_H-M   'P 1'
#
loop_
_entity.id
_entity.type
_entity.pdbx_description
1 polymer ?
#
loop_
_entity_poly.entity_id
_entity_poly.type
_entity_poly.pdbx_seq_one_letter_code
_entity_poly.pdbx_strand_id
1 'polypeptide(L)'
;PKNAVAPENIDPKSMWRLDVDDAIWQDVGLDDEEEDGAPPRWLADDDVRRGILAMLDVDRADEEDETLQRERRAMQVWFAEEWELVNSAMDN
;
A
#
# COMPACT_ATOMS: atom_id res chain seq x y z
N PRO A 1 3.20 1.46 -34.85
CA PRO A 1 4.07 0.63 -35.72
C PRO A 1 3.41 -0.73 -35.97
N LYS A 2 3.91 -1.56 -36.91
CA LYS A 2 3.48 -2.97 -36.95
C LYS A 2 3.76 -3.57 -35.57
N ASN A 3 2.73 -4.08 -34.89
CA ASN A 3 2.74 -4.63 -33.51
C ASN A 3 2.60 -3.64 -32.34
N ALA A 4 2.23 -2.38 -32.57
CA ALA A 4 1.86 -1.50 -31.46
C ALA A 4 0.51 -1.94 -30.87
N VAL A 5 0.52 -2.37 -29.61
CA VAL A 5 -0.69 -2.62 -28.82
C VAL A 5 -0.99 -1.34 -28.03
N ALA A 6 -2.23 -0.86 -28.10
CA ALA A 6 -2.64 0.30 -27.32
C ALA A 6 -2.79 -0.09 -25.85
N PRO A 7 -2.32 0.73 -24.90
CA PRO A 7 -2.52 0.48 -23.47
C PRO A 7 -4.00 0.51 -23.10
N GLU A 8 -4.32 -0.08 -21.96
CA GLU A 8 -5.67 -0.04 -21.41
C GLU A 8 -6.10 1.40 -21.11
N ASN A 9 -7.40 1.68 -21.29
CA ASN A 9 -7.94 3.01 -21.09
C ASN A 9 -8.10 3.29 -19.59
N ILE A 10 -7.48 4.36 -19.10
CA ILE A 10 -7.54 4.75 -17.69
C ILE A 10 -8.89 5.42 -17.42
N ASP A 11 -9.65 4.91 -16.43
CA ASP A 11 -10.86 5.57 -15.96
C ASP A 11 -10.50 6.80 -15.09
N PRO A 12 -10.79 8.05 -15.53
CA PRO A 12 -10.47 9.25 -14.77
C PRO A 12 -11.22 9.34 -13.43
N LYS A 13 -12.29 8.57 -13.23
CA LYS A 13 -13.04 8.52 -11.96
C LYS A 13 -12.42 7.56 -10.93
N SER A 14 -11.57 6.64 -11.36
CA SER A 14 -10.80 5.76 -10.47
C SER A 14 -9.36 6.24 -10.27
N MET A 15 -8.89 7.20 -11.07
CA MET A 15 -7.53 7.74 -11.04
C MET A 15 -7.04 8.25 -9.67
N TRP A 16 -7.94 8.65 -8.76
CA TRP A 16 -7.59 9.09 -7.40
C TRP A 16 -7.78 8.01 -6.32
N ARG A 17 -8.24 6.82 -6.70
CA ARG A 17 -8.35 5.62 -5.86
C ARG A 17 -7.35 4.56 -6.31
N LEU A 18 -6.23 5.03 -6.84
CA LEU A 18 -5.31 4.23 -7.60
C LEU A 18 -4.34 3.54 -6.64
N ASP A 19 -4.29 2.21 -6.66
CA ASP A 19 -3.38 1.40 -5.85
C ASP A 19 -2.10 1.06 -6.63
N VAL A 20 -1.05 0.63 -5.93
CA VAL A 20 0.24 0.21 -6.54
C VAL A 20 0.07 -1.02 -7.42
N ASP A 21 -0.98 -1.81 -7.18
CA ASP A 21 -1.32 -3.01 -7.96
C ASP A 21 -2.20 -2.72 -9.19
N ASP A 22 -2.62 -1.47 -9.40
CA ASP A 22 -3.49 -1.13 -10.53
C ASP A 22 -2.77 -1.29 -11.87
N ALA A 23 -3.53 -1.76 -12.88
CA ALA A 23 -3.02 -2.08 -14.22
C ALA A 23 -2.33 -0.92 -14.94
N ILE A 24 -2.46 0.32 -14.45
CA ILE A 24 -1.77 1.48 -15.02
C ILE A 24 -0.26 1.46 -14.75
N TRP A 25 0.20 0.69 -13.76
CA TRP A 25 1.62 0.50 -13.43
C TRP A 25 2.28 -0.64 -14.21
N GLN A 26 1.60 -1.17 -15.24
CA GLN A 26 2.21 -2.18 -16.11
C GLN A 26 3.21 -1.52 -17.07
N ASP A 27 4.50 -1.80 -16.87
CA ASP A 27 5.62 -1.43 -17.78
C ASP A 27 5.62 -2.22 -19.11
N VAL A 28 4.46 -2.75 -19.53
CA VAL A 28 4.34 -3.57 -20.73
C VAL A 28 4.61 -2.72 -21.97
N GLY A 29 5.79 -2.90 -22.57
CA GLY A 29 6.18 -2.29 -23.83
C GLY A 29 7.04 -1.03 -23.73
N LEU A 30 7.67 -0.76 -22.58
CA LEU A 30 8.65 0.32 -22.43
C LEU A 30 10.10 -0.08 -22.74
N ASP A 31 10.39 -1.37 -22.94
CA ASP A 31 11.70 -1.82 -23.40
C ASP A 31 11.80 -1.79 -24.92
N ASP A 32 12.58 -0.84 -25.44
CA ASP A 32 13.02 -0.76 -26.84
C ASP A 32 14.22 -1.68 -27.13
N GLU A 33 14.76 -2.34 -26.10
CA GLU A 33 15.85 -3.31 -26.24
C GLU A 33 15.28 -4.73 -26.24
N GLU A 34 15.65 -5.52 -27.25
CA GLU A 34 15.38 -6.95 -27.32
C GLU A 34 15.97 -7.64 -26.07
N GLU A 35 15.22 -7.67 -24.96
CA GLU A 35 15.50 -8.58 -23.87
C GLU A 35 15.10 -9.97 -24.37
N ASP A 36 16.06 -10.67 -24.98
CA ASP A 36 15.96 -12.01 -25.59
C ASP A 36 15.68 -13.12 -24.54
N GLY A 37 15.05 -12.76 -23.42
CA GLY A 37 14.79 -13.58 -22.24
C GLY A 37 13.30 -13.58 -21.87
N ALA A 38 12.84 -14.69 -21.28
CA ALA A 38 11.51 -14.73 -20.71
C ALA A 38 11.40 -13.69 -19.57
N PRO A 39 10.27 -12.96 -19.46
CA PRO A 39 10.06 -11.96 -18.43
C PRO A 39 10.28 -12.55 -17.02
N PRO A 40 10.73 -11.74 -16.04
CA PRO A 40 10.97 -12.24 -14.70
C PRO A 40 9.69 -12.79 -14.07
N ARG A 41 9.82 -13.81 -13.23
CA ARG A 41 8.65 -14.55 -12.70
C ARG A 41 7.69 -13.68 -11.89
N TRP A 42 8.18 -12.67 -11.17
CA TRP A 42 7.30 -11.74 -10.45
C TRP A 42 6.40 -10.93 -11.41
N LEU A 43 6.75 -10.84 -12.69
CA LEU A 43 5.93 -10.18 -13.71
C LEU A 43 5.01 -11.17 -14.44
N ALA A 44 5.53 -12.36 -14.75
CA ALA A 44 4.89 -13.31 -15.67
C ALA A 44 4.20 -14.53 -15.02
N ASP A 45 4.42 -14.78 -13.74
CA ASP A 45 3.88 -15.91 -13.00
C ASP A 45 2.83 -15.41 -11.97
N ASP A 46 1.55 -15.73 -12.23
CA ASP A 46 0.42 -15.33 -11.39
C ASP A 46 0.53 -15.85 -9.95
N ASP A 47 1.10 -17.03 -9.75
CA ASP A 47 1.25 -17.61 -8.42
C ASP A 47 2.33 -16.86 -7.63
N VAL A 48 3.40 -16.46 -8.31
CA VAL A 48 4.46 -15.63 -7.71
C VAL A 48 3.91 -14.25 -7.34
N ARG A 49 3.14 -13.61 -8.22
CA ARG A 49 2.49 -12.32 -7.91
C ARG A 49 1.57 -12.41 -6.70
N ARG A 50 0.65 -13.38 -6.69
CA ARG A 50 -0.26 -13.60 -5.56
C ARG A 50 0.49 -13.87 -4.26
N GLY A 51 1.61 -14.62 -4.33
CA GLY A 51 2.47 -14.86 -3.17
C GLY A 51 3.11 -13.59 -2.62
N ILE A 52 3.65 -12.74 -3.50
CA ILE A 52 4.24 -11.45 -3.11
C ILE A 52 3.19 -10.55 -2.45
N LEU A 53 2.02 -10.40 -3.08
CA LEU A 53 0.93 -9.59 -2.54
C LEU A 53 0.47 -10.09 -1.17
N ALA A 54 0.30 -11.40 -1.02
CA ALA A 54 -0.08 -12.00 0.26
C ALA A 54 0.96 -11.75 1.37
N MET A 55 2.26 -11.76 1.05
CA MET A 55 3.30 -11.39 2.01
C MET A 55 3.23 -9.91 2.40
N LEU A 56 3.10 -9.01 1.41
CA LEU A 56 3.00 -7.58 1.65
C LEU A 56 1.76 -7.21 2.47
N ASP A 57 0.64 -7.90 2.24
CA ASP A 57 -0.59 -7.71 3.01
C ASP A 57 -0.42 -8.10 4.48
N VAL A 58 0.30 -9.19 4.76
CA VAL A 58 0.63 -9.61 6.13
C VAL A 58 1.55 -8.59 6.79
N ASP A 59 2.62 -8.19 6.12
CA ASP A 59 3.58 -7.22 6.66
C ASP A 59 2.89 -5.88 6.97
N ARG A 60 1.99 -5.42 6.09
CA ARG A 60 1.19 -4.21 6.29
C ARG A 60 0.24 -4.35 7.49
N ALA A 61 -0.42 -5.49 7.63
CA ALA A 61 -1.32 -5.72 8.76
C ALA A 61 -0.58 -5.70 10.10
N ASP A 62 0.64 -6.25 10.15
CA ASP A 62 1.49 -6.22 11.33
C ASP A 62 1.94 -4.78 11.66
N GLU A 63 2.37 -4.00 10.66
CA GLU A 63 2.72 -2.58 10.85
C GLU A 63 1.53 -1.75 11.35
N GLU A 64 0.33 -1.99 10.81
CA GLU A 64 -0.88 -1.30 11.22
C GLU A 64 -1.26 -1.65 12.66
N ASP A 65 -1.19 -2.92 13.08
CA ASP A 65 -1.43 -3.29 14.47
C ASP A 65 -0.45 -2.57 15.40
N GLU A 66 0.85 -2.59 15.10
CA GLU A 66 1.84 -1.88 15.92
C GLU A 66 1.54 -0.38 16.06
N THR A 67 1.11 0.24 14.96
CA THR A 67 0.75 1.66 14.93
C THR A 67 -0.49 1.92 15.79
N LEU A 68 -1.54 1.13 15.62
CA LEU A 68 -2.76 1.21 16.43
C LEU A 68 -2.47 1.03 17.92
N GLN A 69 -1.59 0.09 18.29
CA GLN A 69 -1.19 -0.09 19.70
C GLN A 69 -0.48 1.15 20.26
N ARG A 70 0.42 1.76 19.48
CA ARG A 70 1.13 2.99 19.87
C ARG A 70 0.15 4.15 20.04
N GLU A 71 -0.72 4.37 19.08
CA GLU A 71 -1.73 5.45 19.12
C GLU A 71 -2.71 5.27 20.27
N ARG A 72 -3.22 4.05 20.48
CA ARG A 72 -4.09 3.72 21.61
C ARG A 72 -3.42 4.07 22.94
N ARG A 73 -2.16 3.67 23.11
CA ARG A 73 -1.41 3.95 24.33
C ARG A 73 -1.21 5.45 24.52
N ALA A 74 -0.85 6.18 23.46
CA ALA A 74 -0.67 7.62 23.52
C ALA A 74 -1.96 8.34 23.97
N MET A 75 -3.11 7.97 23.39
CA MET A 75 -4.40 8.54 23.77
C MET A 75 -4.76 8.26 25.22
N GLN A 76 -4.52 7.05 25.71
CA GLN A 76 -4.82 6.68 27.10
C GLN A 76 -3.95 7.44 28.10
N VAL A 77 -2.66 7.56 27.81
CA VAL A 77 -1.72 8.33 28.65
C VAL A 77 -2.13 9.80 28.67
N TRP A 78 -2.35 10.40 27.50
CA TRP A 78 -2.76 11.79 27.41
C TRP A 78 -4.07 12.05 28.16
N PHE A 79 -5.08 11.19 28.00
CA PHE A 79 -6.34 11.35 28.71
C PHE A 79 -6.18 11.26 30.23
N ALA A 80 -5.34 10.34 30.72
CA ALA A 80 -5.07 10.22 32.16
C ALA A 80 -4.39 11.47 32.72
N GLU A 81 -3.40 12.01 32.01
CA GLU A 81 -2.70 13.24 32.38
C GLU A 81 -3.67 14.43 32.44
N GLU A 82 -4.49 14.61 31.40
CA GLU A 82 -5.50 15.68 31.37
C GLU A 82 -6.53 15.53 32.49
N TRP A 83 -6.98 14.30 32.76
CA TRP A 83 -7.93 14.02 33.83
C TRP A 83 -7.35 14.37 35.21
N GLU A 84 -6.08 14.04 35.47
CA GLU A 84 -5.39 14.40 36.70
C GLU A 84 -5.27 15.92 36.88
N LEU A 85 -4.97 16.65 35.79
CA LEU A 85 -4.90 18.11 35.80
C LEU A 85 -6.25 18.75 36.15
N VAL A 86 -7.34 18.27 35.54
CA VAL A 86 -8.69 18.78 35.80
C VAL A 86 -9.09 18.53 37.26
N ASN A 87 -8.85 17.33 37.80
CA ASN A 87 -9.16 17.05 39.20
C ASN A 87 -8.34 17.92 40.15
N SER A 88 -7.05 18.07 39.90
CA SER A 88 -6.17 18.94 40.71
C SER A 88 -6.60 20.40 40.71
N ALA A 89 -7.21 20.87 39.61
CA ALA A 89 -7.77 22.21 39.51
C ALA A 89 -9.12 22.37 40.22
N MET A 90 -9.90 21.29 40.35
CA MET A 90 -11.17 21.29 41.09
C MET A 90 -10.98 21.16 42.60
N ASP A 91 -9.89 20.52 43.03
CA ASP A 91 -9.56 20.31 44.45
C ASP A 91 -8.84 21.50 45.12
N ASN A 92 -8.47 22.56 44.36
CA ASN A 92 -7.93 23.84 44.85
C ASN A 92 -8.98 24.96 44.86
#